data_AF-D9MW92-F1
#
_entry.id   AF-D9MW92-F1
#
_cell.length_a   1.000
_cell.length_b   1.000
_cell.length_c   1.000
_cell.angle_alpha   90.00
_cell.angle_beta   90.00
_cell.angle_gamma   90.00
#
_symmetry.space_group_name_H-M   'P 1'
#
loop_
_entity.id
_entity.type
_entity.pdbx_description
1 polymer ?
#
loop_
_entity_poly.entity_id
_entity_poly.type
_entity_poly.pdbx_seq_one_letter_code
_entity_poly.pdbx_strand_id
1 'polypeptide(L)'
;LALVSSQAIGCNIVNIDAHDLAKGKPHLVLGLLWQIIRIGLFSHITLDSCPGLAGLLFDNERLEDLMKMSPEAILLRWVNHHLERAGISRRCTNFQSDIVDSEIYSHLLKQIAGNDADVNLDALRESDLQQRAEIMLQQAGKLNCRSFLTPQDVVNGVY
;
A
#
# COMPACT_ATOMS: atom_id res chain seq x y z
N LEU A 1 3.36 27.19 -13.35
CA LEU A 1 2.29 26.94 -12.36
C LEU A 1 2.31 25.50 -11.87
N ALA A 2 2.10 24.49 -12.73
CA ALA A 2 2.06 23.07 -12.34
C ALA A 2 3.27 22.62 -11.49
N LEU A 3 4.51 22.88 -11.93
CA LEU A 3 5.72 22.51 -11.17
C LEU A 3 5.79 23.14 -9.76
N VAL A 4 5.43 24.41 -9.65
CA VAL A 4 5.43 25.14 -8.36
C VAL A 4 4.37 24.56 -7.42
N SER A 5 3.19 24.24 -7.94
CA SER A 5 2.13 23.57 -7.19
C SER A 5 2.55 22.16 -6.75
N SER A 6 3.19 21.38 -7.62
CA SER A 6 3.72 20.05 -7.28
C SER A 6 4.81 20.11 -6.20
N GLN A 7 5.68 21.11 -6.24
CA GLN A 7 6.70 21.29 -5.20
C GLN A 7 6.07 21.64 -3.85
N ALA A 8 5.01 22.47 -3.84
CA ALA A 8 4.30 22.86 -2.62
C ALA A 8 3.63 21.68 -1.90
N ILE A 9 3.23 20.64 -2.64
CA ILE A 9 2.68 19.39 -2.06
C ILE A 9 3.75 18.35 -1.73
N GLY A 10 5.04 18.67 -1.93
CA GLY A 10 6.16 17.80 -1.56
C GLY A 10 6.71 16.90 -2.67
N CYS A 11 6.36 17.12 -3.95
CA CYS A 11 7.00 16.38 -5.04
C CYS A 11 8.48 16.79 -5.18
N ASN A 12 9.35 15.82 -5.38
CA ASN A 12 10.73 16.04 -5.77
C ASN A 12 10.79 16.34 -7.28
N ILE A 13 11.03 17.62 -7.61
CA ILE A 13 11.15 18.12 -8.98
C ILE A 13 12.61 18.37 -9.40
N VAL A 14 13.59 17.90 -8.62
CA VAL A 14 15.01 18.03 -8.98
C VAL A 14 15.23 17.32 -10.32
N ASN A 15 15.78 18.05 -11.30
CA ASN A 15 15.98 17.64 -12.70
C ASN A 15 14.70 17.55 -13.56
N ILE A 16 13.58 18.16 -13.15
CA ILE A 16 12.38 18.31 -13.99
C ILE A 16 12.23 19.78 -14.40
N ASP A 17 12.51 20.07 -15.67
CA ASP A 17 12.28 21.41 -16.25
C ASP A 17 10.88 21.52 -16.88
N ALA A 18 10.31 22.72 -16.88
CA ALA A 18 9.04 23.02 -17.53
C ALA A 18 9.07 22.67 -19.02
N HIS A 19 10.23 22.84 -19.67
CA HIS A 19 10.42 22.47 -21.07
C HIS A 19 10.36 20.97 -21.31
N ASP A 20 10.87 20.19 -20.36
CA ASP A 20 10.88 18.72 -20.44
C ASP A 20 9.48 18.12 -20.28
N LEU A 21 8.65 18.74 -19.44
CA LEU A 21 7.23 18.43 -19.33
C LEU A 21 6.45 18.88 -20.57
N ALA A 22 6.74 20.08 -21.10
CA ALA A 22 6.09 20.58 -22.32
C ALA A 22 6.39 19.69 -23.54
N LYS A 23 7.58 19.10 -23.59
CA LYS A 23 7.98 18.10 -24.60
C LYS A 23 7.42 16.70 -24.35
N GLY A 24 6.77 16.47 -23.21
CA GLY A 24 6.15 15.18 -22.89
C GLY A 24 7.14 14.04 -22.70
N LYS A 25 8.33 14.29 -22.13
CA LYS A 25 9.31 13.22 -21.85
C LYS A 25 8.67 12.14 -20.96
N PRO A 26 8.43 10.90 -21.46
CA PRO A 26 7.54 9.95 -20.81
C PRO A 26 7.94 9.60 -19.37
N HIS A 27 9.24 9.37 -19.12
CA HIS A 27 9.76 8.99 -17.81
C HIS A 27 9.61 10.12 -16.76
N LEU A 28 9.74 11.39 -17.17
CA LEU A 28 9.58 12.53 -16.26
C LEU A 28 8.10 12.80 -15.96
N VAL A 29 7.24 12.71 -16.96
CA VAL A 29 5.79 12.87 -16.79
C VAL A 29 5.24 11.76 -15.88
N LEU A 30 5.63 10.50 -16.14
CA LEU A 30 5.18 9.36 -15.33
C LEU A 30 5.75 9.43 -13.90
N GLY A 31 7.02 9.80 -13.75
CA GLY A 31 7.64 9.98 -12.44
C GLY A 31 6.98 11.08 -11.61
N LEU A 32 6.63 12.22 -12.22
CA LEU A 32 5.91 13.29 -11.52
C LEU A 32 4.48 12.86 -11.16
N LEU A 33 3.77 12.21 -12.09
CA LEU A 33 2.41 11.71 -11.85
C LEU A 33 2.38 10.69 -10.71
N TRP A 34 3.34 9.75 -10.69
CA TRP A 34 3.48 8.77 -9.62
C TRP A 34 3.69 9.43 -8.25
N GLN A 35 4.56 10.45 -8.17
CA GLN A 35 4.76 11.19 -6.92
C GLN A 35 3.47 11.86 -6.43
N ILE A 36 2.68 12.45 -7.33
CA ILE A 36 1.40 13.08 -6.97
C ILE A 36 0.41 12.03 -6.43
N ILE A 37 0.28 10.90 -7.12
CA ILE A 37 -0.59 9.79 -6.68
C ILE A 37 -0.12 9.28 -5.31
N ARG A 38 1.18 9.04 -5.13
CA ARG A 38 1.77 8.58 -3.87
C ARG A 38 1.49 9.53 -2.71
N ILE A 39 1.67 10.83 -2.91
CA ILE A 39 1.36 11.85 -1.90
C ILE A 39 -0.12 11.85 -1.57
N GLY A 40 -0.99 11.80 -2.59
CA GLY A 40 -2.45 11.73 -2.39
C GLY A 40 -2.88 10.51 -1.58
N LEU A 41 -2.41 9.32 -1.94
CA LEU A 41 -2.70 8.07 -1.22
C LEU A 41 -2.25 8.12 0.24
N PHE A 42 -1.06 8.66 0.50
CA PHE A 42 -0.51 8.74 1.85
C PHE A 42 -1.04 9.91 2.69
N SER A 43 -1.61 10.94 2.08
CA SER A 43 -2.18 12.09 2.81
C SER A 43 -3.30 11.71 3.78
N HIS A 44 -3.97 10.58 3.53
CA HIS A 44 -5.03 10.04 4.38
C HIS A 44 -4.52 9.18 5.54
N ILE A 45 -3.23 8.83 5.58
CA ILE A 45 -2.60 8.10 6.70
C ILE A 45 -2.21 9.13 7.78
N THR A 46 -3.20 9.81 8.33
CA THR A 46 -3.06 10.79 9.41
C THR A 46 -4.03 10.44 10.55
N LEU A 47 -3.72 10.88 11.76
CA LEU A 47 -4.55 10.60 12.94
C LEU A 47 -5.96 11.18 12.84
N ASP A 48 -6.09 12.36 12.23
CA ASP A 48 -7.38 13.01 12.00
C ASP A 48 -8.28 12.18 11.07
N SER A 49 -7.67 11.50 10.10
CA SER A 49 -8.40 10.62 9.16
C SER A 49 -8.59 9.20 9.70
N CYS A 50 -7.64 8.73 10.51
CA CYS A 50 -7.55 7.35 10.98
C CYS A 50 -7.31 7.32 12.50
N PRO A 51 -8.34 7.51 13.36
CA PRO A 51 -8.17 7.44 14.81
C PRO A 51 -7.67 6.06 15.30
N GLY A 52 -7.89 5.00 14.51
CA GLY A 52 -7.37 3.67 14.77
C GLY A 52 -5.83 3.54 14.73
N LEU A 53 -5.09 4.54 14.22
CA LEU A 53 -3.63 4.54 14.23
C LEU A 53 -3.06 4.45 15.65
N ALA A 54 -3.76 4.97 16.66
CA ALA A 54 -3.37 4.86 18.05
C ALA A 54 -3.25 3.40 18.53
N GLY A 55 -4.02 2.48 17.93
CA GLY A 55 -3.95 1.05 18.21
C GLY A 55 -2.70 0.36 17.66
N LEU A 56 -1.89 1.05 16.84
CA LEU A 56 -0.61 0.54 16.33
C LEU A 56 0.57 0.79 17.28
N LEU A 57 0.37 1.61 18.32
CA LEU A 57 1.42 1.92 19.29
C LEU A 57 1.86 0.68 20.06
N PHE A 58 3.18 0.56 20.26
CA PHE A 58 3.73 -0.43 21.19
C PHE A 58 3.68 0.13 22.62
N ASP A 59 3.75 -0.75 23.63
CA ASP A 59 3.54 -0.42 25.05
C ASP A 59 4.41 0.73 25.59
N ASN A 60 5.55 1.01 24.94
CA ASN A 60 6.50 2.07 25.33
C ASN A 60 6.64 3.20 24.29
N GLU A 61 5.71 3.31 23.35
CA GLU A 61 5.81 4.30 22.26
C GLU A 61 4.74 5.38 22.37
N ARG A 62 5.12 6.60 22.04
CA ARG A 62 4.17 7.72 21.99
C ARG A 62 3.65 7.91 20.58
N LEU A 63 2.45 8.47 20.50
CA LEU A 63 1.82 8.85 19.23
C LEU A 63 2.71 9.75 18.36
N GLU A 64 3.48 10.63 19.00
CA GLU A 64 4.46 11.51 18.33
C GLU A 64 5.56 10.73 17.60
N ASP A 65 5.97 9.57 18.11
CA ASP A 65 7.02 8.75 17.49
C ASP A 65 6.50 8.03 16.26
N LEU A 66 5.26 7.54 16.32
CA LEU A 66 4.55 6.99 15.16
C LEU A 66 4.39 8.04 14.04
N MET A 67 4.08 9.29 14.41
CA MET A 67 3.90 10.39 13.44
C MET A 67 5.22 10.87 12.80
N LYS A 68 6.38 10.53 13.37
CA LYS A 68 7.70 10.80 12.75
C LYS A 68 8.07 9.76 11.68
N MET A 69 7.40 8.61 11.66
CA MET A 69 7.65 7.56 10.68
C MET A 69 7.19 8.00 9.29
N SER A 70 7.82 7.46 8.24
CA SER A 70 7.31 7.63 6.90
C SER A 70 5.93 6.95 6.75
N PRO A 71 5.03 7.45 5.88
CA PRO A 71 3.72 6.81 5.67
C PRO A 71 3.81 5.33 5.29
N GLU A 72 4.83 4.96 4.52
CA GLU A 72 5.11 3.58 4.14
C GLU A 72 5.50 2.71 5.34
N ALA A 73 6.30 3.23 6.28
CA ALA A 73 6.65 2.53 7.50
C ALA A 73 5.44 2.38 8.44
N ILE A 74 4.56 3.38 8.50
CA ILE A 74 3.29 3.29 9.22
C ILE A 74 2.41 2.19 8.61
N LEU A 75 2.33 2.12 7.27
CA LEU A 75 1.55 1.11 6.57
C LEU A 75 2.09 -0.31 6.82
N LEU A 76 3.43 -0.50 6.75
CA LEU A 76 4.06 -1.78 7.09
C LEU A 76 3.75 -2.21 8.53
N ARG A 77 3.78 -1.25 9.46
CA ARG A 77 3.42 -1.50 10.86
C ARG A 77 1.95 -1.90 11.01
N TRP A 78 1.06 -1.24 10.29
CA TRP A 78 -0.36 -1.57 10.27
C TRP A 78 -0.63 -2.97 9.72
N VAL A 79 0.02 -3.35 8.61
CA VAL A 79 -0.08 -4.71 8.05
C VAL A 79 0.36 -5.74 9.09
N ASN A 80 1.53 -5.53 9.68
CA ASN A 80 2.09 -6.44 10.65
C ASN A 80 1.26 -6.56 11.93
N HIS A 81 0.65 -5.48 12.41
CA HIS A 81 -0.28 -5.50 13.55
C HIS A 81 -1.46 -6.44 13.27
N HIS A 82 -2.03 -6.40 12.07
CA HIS A 82 -3.12 -7.29 11.68
C HIS A 82 -2.68 -8.74 11.49
N LEU A 83 -1.51 -8.98 10.88
CA LEU A 83 -0.95 -10.32 10.77
C LEU A 83 -0.74 -10.98 12.14
N GLU A 84 -0.20 -10.23 13.10
CA GLU A 84 0.03 -10.70 14.47
C GLU A 84 -1.30 -11.06 15.17
N ARG A 85 -2.33 -10.24 15.01
CA ARG A 85 -3.68 -10.52 15.53
C ARG A 85 -4.36 -11.71 14.85
N ALA A 86 -4.00 -12.00 13.60
CA ALA A 86 -4.42 -13.21 12.90
C ALA A 86 -3.59 -14.46 13.27
N GLY A 87 -2.59 -14.33 14.17
CA GLY A 87 -1.73 -15.42 14.60
C GLY A 87 -0.66 -15.82 13.57
N ILE A 88 -0.37 -14.95 12.60
CA ILE A 88 0.61 -15.19 11.54
C ILE A 88 1.99 -14.78 12.02
N SER A 89 2.95 -15.71 11.99
CA SER A 89 4.33 -15.49 12.43
C SER A 89 5.16 -14.71 11.39
N ARG A 90 4.79 -14.83 10.11
CA ARG A 90 5.44 -14.10 9.01
C ARG A 90 5.20 -12.60 9.12
N ARG A 91 6.26 -11.82 8.92
CA ARG A 91 6.22 -10.34 8.96
C ARG A 91 6.47 -9.76 7.58
N CYS A 92 5.80 -8.66 7.28
CA CYS A 92 6.01 -7.86 6.07
C CYS A 92 7.07 -6.79 6.36
N THR A 93 8.15 -6.79 5.59
CA THR A 93 9.24 -5.79 5.70
C THR A 93 9.27 -4.82 4.52
N ASN A 94 8.64 -5.19 3.41
CA ASN A 94 8.54 -4.39 2.19
C ASN A 94 7.28 -4.76 1.37
N PHE A 95 6.85 -3.88 0.48
CA PHE A 95 5.73 -4.14 -0.46
C PHE A 95 6.20 -4.66 -1.84
N GLN A 96 7.36 -5.31 -1.88
CA GLN A 96 7.96 -5.85 -3.10
C GLN A 96 8.05 -7.37 -2.99
N SER A 97 9.18 -7.91 -2.54
CA SER A 97 9.43 -9.35 -2.45
C SER A 97 8.50 -10.06 -1.47
N ASP A 98 8.08 -9.40 -0.40
CA ASP A 98 7.35 -10.08 0.67
C ASP A 98 5.89 -10.34 0.33
N ILE A 99 5.35 -9.68 -0.71
CA ILE A 99 3.94 -9.73 -1.08
C ILE A 99 3.65 -10.50 -2.37
N VAL A 100 4.70 -10.94 -3.10
CA VAL A 100 4.55 -11.52 -4.45
C VAL A 100 3.77 -12.83 -4.47
N ASP A 101 3.79 -13.57 -3.36
CA ASP A 101 3.10 -14.85 -3.22
C ASP A 101 1.66 -14.72 -2.71
N SER A 102 1.17 -13.49 -2.54
CA SER A 102 -0.18 -13.16 -2.08
C SER A 102 -0.57 -13.71 -0.70
N GLU A 103 0.36 -14.29 0.06
CA GLU A 103 0.05 -14.89 1.37
C GLU A 103 -0.29 -13.81 2.40
N ILE A 104 0.57 -12.79 2.49
CA ILE A 104 0.37 -11.64 3.36
C ILE A 104 -0.94 -10.92 3.04
N TYR A 105 -1.21 -10.68 1.75
CA TYR A 105 -2.47 -10.04 1.34
C TYR A 105 -3.69 -10.89 1.68
N SER A 106 -3.63 -12.21 1.49
CA SER A 106 -4.77 -13.10 1.80
C SER A 106 -5.13 -13.05 3.28
N HIS A 107 -4.13 -13.14 4.17
CA HIS A 107 -4.35 -13.03 5.61
C HIS A 107 -4.83 -11.64 6.03
N LEU A 108 -4.23 -10.60 5.47
CA LEU A 108 -4.61 -9.22 5.76
C LEU A 108 -6.06 -8.95 5.35
N LEU A 109 -6.46 -9.32 4.13
CA LEU A 109 -7.83 -9.17 3.63
C LEU A 109 -8.83 -9.89 4.54
N LYS A 110 -8.51 -11.11 4.98
CA LYS A 110 -9.36 -11.86 5.91
C LYS A 110 -9.48 -11.16 7.26
N GLN A 111 -8.40 -10.55 7.76
CA GLN A 111 -8.37 -9.90 9.06
C GLN A 111 -9.13 -8.56 9.09
N ILE A 112 -9.08 -7.81 7.98
CA ILE A 112 -9.76 -6.50 7.89
C ILE A 112 -11.20 -6.61 7.39
N ALA A 113 -11.57 -7.74 6.79
CA ALA A 113 -12.92 -8.00 6.33
C ALA A 113 -13.90 -7.95 7.50
N GLY A 114 -14.99 -7.18 7.33
CA GLY A 114 -16.14 -7.29 8.22
C GLY A 114 -16.76 -8.69 8.14
N ASN A 115 -17.48 -9.09 9.19
CA ASN A 115 -18.10 -10.42 9.27
C ASN A 115 -19.02 -10.73 8.06
N ASP A 116 -19.56 -9.70 7.42
CA ASP A 116 -20.51 -9.82 6.32
C ASP A 116 -19.85 -9.94 4.93
N ALA A 117 -18.53 -9.71 4.81
CA ALA A 117 -17.86 -9.59 3.51
C ALA A 117 -17.49 -10.93 2.84
N ASP A 118 -17.81 -12.07 3.48
CA ASP A 118 -17.54 -13.44 3.01
C ASP A 118 -16.12 -13.63 2.39
N VAL A 119 -15.12 -12.95 2.96
CA VAL A 119 -13.73 -13.11 2.55
C VAL A 119 -13.19 -14.41 3.13
N ASN A 120 -12.50 -15.20 2.30
CA ASN A 120 -11.92 -16.47 2.69
C ASN A 120 -10.42 -16.57 2.34
N LEU A 121 -9.80 -17.70 2.68
CA LEU A 121 -8.37 -17.97 2.46
C LEU A 121 -8.13 -19.02 1.36
N ASP A 122 -9.07 -19.21 0.44
CA ASP A 122 -8.97 -20.25 -0.60
C ASP A 122 -7.74 -20.06 -1.50
N ALA A 123 -7.30 -18.81 -1.69
CA ALA A 123 -6.07 -18.48 -2.43
C ALA A 123 -4.85 -19.29 -1.92
N LEU A 124 -4.75 -19.52 -0.61
CA LEU A 124 -3.58 -20.22 -0.02
C LEU A 124 -3.50 -21.70 -0.39
N ARG A 125 -4.57 -22.29 -0.93
CA ARG A 125 -4.58 -23.68 -1.41
C ARG A 125 -4.01 -23.80 -2.83
N GLU A 126 -3.96 -22.70 -3.58
CA GLU A 126 -3.40 -22.71 -4.92
C GLU A 126 -1.88 -22.71 -4.90
N SER A 127 -1.27 -23.63 -5.65
CA SER A 127 0.19 -23.69 -5.80
C SER A 127 0.72 -22.70 -6.83
N ASP A 128 -0.07 -22.40 -7.86
CA ASP A 128 0.31 -21.45 -8.89
C ASP A 128 0.13 -20.01 -8.38
N LEU A 129 1.22 -19.24 -8.37
CA LEU A 129 1.24 -17.90 -7.78
C LEU A 129 0.33 -16.91 -8.54
N GLN A 130 0.20 -17.07 -9.85
CA GLN A 130 -0.63 -16.19 -10.66
C GLN A 130 -2.12 -16.44 -10.42
N GLN A 131 -2.54 -17.70 -10.37
CA GLN A 131 -3.91 -18.07 -9.98
C GLN A 131 -4.20 -17.68 -8.54
N ARG A 132 -3.26 -17.90 -7.62
CA ARG A 132 -3.37 -17.45 -6.23
C ARG A 132 -3.58 -15.95 -6.13
N ALA A 133 -2.82 -15.15 -6.88
CA ALA A 133 -2.96 -13.70 -6.92
C ALA A 133 -4.33 -13.28 -7.48
N GLU A 134 -4.85 -13.96 -8.50
CA GLU A 134 -6.21 -13.70 -9.01
C GLU A 134 -7.28 -14.00 -7.95
N ILE A 135 -7.21 -15.12 -7.25
CA ILE A 135 -8.17 -15.44 -6.18
C ILE A 135 -8.08 -14.41 -5.05
N MET A 136 -6.86 -14.01 -4.66
CA MET A 136 -6.64 -12.96 -3.67
C MET A 136 -7.28 -11.62 -4.11
N LEU A 137 -7.09 -11.23 -5.37
CA LEU A 137 -7.72 -10.02 -5.93
C LEU A 137 -9.25 -10.12 -6.01
N GLN A 138 -9.80 -11.32 -6.23
CA GLN A 138 -11.24 -11.55 -6.13
C GLN A 138 -11.75 -11.34 -4.71
N GLN A 139 -11.01 -11.80 -3.68
CA GLN A 139 -11.36 -11.51 -2.29
C GLN A 139 -11.27 -10.01 -1.98
N ALA A 140 -10.25 -9.30 -2.50
CA ALA A 140 -10.18 -7.85 -2.39
C ALA A 140 -11.38 -7.14 -3.06
N GLY A 141 -11.90 -7.73 -4.15
CA GLY A 141 -13.11 -7.25 -4.82
C GLY A 141 -14.35 -7.29 -3.94
N LYS A 142 -14.49 -8.29 -3.05
CA LYS A 142 -15.59 -8.36 -2.08
C LYS A 142 -15.59 -7.20 -1.08
N LEU A 143 -14.42 -6.62 -0.83
CA LEU A 143 -14.25 -5.43 0.02
C LEU A 143 -14.33 -4.11 -0.76
N ASN A 144 -14.61 -4.15 -2.07
CA ASN A 144 -14.51 -3.02 -2.99
C ASN A 144 -13.10 -2.38 -3.04
N CYS A 145 -12.06 -3.19 -2.76
CA CYS A 145 -10.66 -2.75 -2.73
C CYS A 145 -9.82 -3.27 -3.90
N ARG A 146 -10.42 -3.98 -4.87
CA ARG A 146 -9.72 -4.39 -6.11
C ARG A 146 -9.52 -3.16 -6.99
N SER A 147 -8.34 -2.56 -6.91
CA SER A 147 -7.96 -1.39 -7.71
C SER A 147 -6.51 -1.50 -8.16
N PHE A 148 -6.18 -0.92 -9.32
CA PHE A 148 -4.82 -0.70 -9.86
C PHE A 148 -3.94 -1.92 -10.17
N LEU A 149 -4.20 -3.10 -9.61
CA LEU A 149 -3.35 -4.27 -9.73
C LEU A 149 -3.98 -5.40 -10.56
N THR A 150 -3.18 -6.01 -11.41
CA THR A 150 -3.44 -7.32 -12.02
C THR A 150 -2.69 -8.43 -11.27
N PRO A 151 -3.07 -9.71 -11.42
CA PRO A 151 -2.32 -10.82 -10.82
C PRO A 151 -0.84 -10.83 -11.20
N GLN A 152 -0.54 -10.42 -12.44
CA GLN A 152 0.83 -10.36 -12.94
C GLN A 152 1.65 -9.27 -12.24
N ASP A 153 1.04 -8.12 -11.93
CA ASP A 153 1.71 -7.04 -11.20
C ASP A 153 2.11 -7.48 -9.78
N VAL A 154 1.23 -8.24 -9.12
CA VAL A 154 1.48 -8.80 -7.79
C VAL A 154 2.66 -9.76 -7.81
N VAL A 155 2.65 -10.75 -8.71
CA VAL A 155 3.71 -11.78 -8.79
C VAL A 155 5.06 -11.17 -9.19
N ASN A 156 5.05 -10.12 -9.99
CA ASN A 156 6.26 -9.41 -10.40
C ASN A 156 6.80 -8.45 -9.33
N GLY A 157 6.03 -8.19 -8.25
CA GLY A 157 6.42 -7.25 -7.20
C GLY A 157 6.61 -5.82 -7.69
N VAL A 158 5.80 -5.40 -8.67
CA VAL A 158 5.92 -4.07 -9.28
C VAL A 158 5.53 -3.01 -8.26
N TYR A 159 6.48 -2.11 -7.96
CA TYR A 159 6.33 -0.93 -7.12
C TYR A 159 6.56 0.35 -7.94
#